data_AF-A0A495QQA5-F1
#
_entry.id   AF-A0A495QQA5-F1
#
_cell.length_a   1.000
_cell.length_b   1.000
_cell.length_c   1.000
_cell.angle_alpha   90.00
_cell.angle_beta   90.00
_cell.angle_gamma   90.00
#
_symmetry.space_group_name_H-M   'P 1'
#
loop_
_entity.id
_entity.type
_entity.pdbx_description
1 polymer ?
#
loop_
_entity_poly.entity_id
_entity_poly.type
_entity_poly.pdbx_seq_one_letter_code
_entity_poly.pdbx_strand_id
1 'polypeptide(L)'
;MVAIAVILAATIATFVLGFAEDVDNPAPSVGQTSGEFVAGGDRDQQVVRITHVAGDSVAVENIEIIVRASGPGVDTEARLVDLPSTASSKLLNENIDGNDDLIDQRSGSTKLIADDGTDVWSAGETIEFRVNSGTADFRDGETPAANELEVDIVYVDSESSATLFEETFRP
;
A
#
# COMPACT_ATOMS: atom_id res chain seq x y z
N MET A 1 -36.74 -40.20 35.53
CA MET A 1 -36.75 -38.80 35.99
C MET A 1 -35.50 -38.63 36.85
N VAL A 2 -34.34 -38.29 36.27
CA VAL A 2 -33.80 -36.96 35.92
C VAL A 2 -33.48 -36.08 37.14
N ALA A 3 -32.19 -35.73 37.21
CA ALA A 3 -31.57 -34.53 37.75
C ALA A 3 -31.50 -34.32 39.26
N ILE A 4 -30.29 -34.48 39.81
CA ILE A 4 -29.68 -33.43 40.63
C ILE A 4 -28.21 -33.30 40.18
N ALA A 5 -28.02 -32.59 39.08
CA ALA A 5 -26.75 -31.92 38.78
C ALA A 5 -26.71 -30.67 39.66
N VAL A 6 -25.94 -30.72 40.74
CA VAL A 6 -25.56 -29.52 41.50
C VAL A 6 -24.04 -29.47 41.42
N ILE A 7 -23.59 -28.88 40.32
CA ILE A 7 -22.21 -28.50 40.09
C ILE A 7 -21.83 -27.48 41.16
N LEU A 8 -20.61 -27.66 41.68
CA LEU A 8 -19.94 -26.83 42.68
C LEU A 8 -20.35 -25.36 42.64
N ALA A 9 -20.90 -24.89 43.76
CA ALA A 9 -20.80 -23.49 44.15
C ALA A 9 -19.35 -23.21 44.58
N ALA A 10 -18.71 -22.20 43.99
CA ALA A 10 -17.93 -21.17 44.69
C ALA A 10 -17.06 -20.35 43.72
N THR A 11 -17.31 -19.04 43.70
CA THR A 11 -16.29 -17.95 43.78
C THR A 11 -15.39 -17.75 42.53
N ILE A 12 -15.19 -16.58 41.90
CA ILE A 12 -15.26 -15.17 42.29
C ILE A 12 -15.56 -14.35 41.01
N ALA A 13 -16.31 -13.26 41.17
CA ALA A 13 -16.52 -12.22 40.18
C ALA A 13 -15.20 -11.55 39.72
N THR A 14 -15.30 -10.68 38.71
CA THR A 14 -14.25 -9.78 38.19
C THR A 14 -13.17 -10.41 37.32
N PHE A 15 -13.50 -10.57 36.03
CA PHE A 15 -12.55 -10.26 34.96
C PHE A 15 -13.22 -9.25 34.01
N VAL A 16 -13.39 -8.03 34.51
CA VAL A 16 -13.65 -6.82 33.72
C VAL A 16 -12.49 -5.89 34.02
N LEU A 17 -11.28 -6.28 33.64
CA LEU A 17 -10.12 -5.38 33.54
C LEU A 17 -8.96 -6.13 32.84
N GLY A 18 -9.01 -6.16 31.51
CA GLY A 18 -7.92 -6.70 30.69
C GLY A 18 -8.02 -6.28 29.22
N PHE A 19 -8.84 -5.27 28.91
CA PHE A 19 -9.01 -4.69 27.58
C PHE A 19 -8.70 -3.19 27.58
N ALA A 20 -7.89 -2.72 28.53
CA ALA A 20 -7.65 -1.29 28.73
C ALA A 20 -6.16 -0.91 28.69
N GLU A 21 -5.28 -1.80 28.23
CA GLU A 21 -3.83 -1.58 28.25
C GLU A 21 -3.20 -2.17 26.97
N ASP A 22 -3.74 -1.78 25.82
CA ASP A 22 -3.08 -1.72 24.50
C ASP A 22 -4.04 -0.98 23.55
N VAL A 23 -4.41 0.24 23.94
CA VAL A 23 -5.26 1.15 23.15
C VAL A 23 -4.53 2.49 23.05
N ASP A 24 -3.23 2.47 22.75
CA ASP A 24 -2.46 3.72 22.70
C ASP A 24 -2.23 4.26 21.28
N ASN A 25 -2.43 3.48 20.20
CA ASN A 25 -2.61 4.05 18.85
C ASN A 25 -3.14 3.00 17.85
N PRO A 26 -4.47 2.82 17.66
CA PRO A 26 -4.95 1.93 16.61
C PRO A 26 -4.50 2.46 15.23
N ALA A 27 -4.03 1.57 14.35
CA ALA A 27 -3.73 1.91 12.96
C ALA A 27 -4.92 2.62 12.30
N PRO A 28 -4.68 3.57 11.38
CA PRO A 28 -5.74 4.38 10.78
C PRO A 28 -6.77 3.51 10.06
N SER A 29 -8.05 3.86 10.22
CA SER A 29 -9.13 3.18 9.50
C SER A 29 -9.35 3.84 8.14
N VAL A 30 -8.64 3.36 7.12
CA VAL A 30 -8.86 3.77 5.73
C VAL A 30 -10.05 2.96 5.19
N GLY A 31 -11.25 3.51 5.31
CA GLY A 31 -12.51 2.79 5.10
C GLY A 31 -12.82 2.44 3.65
N GLN A 32 -12.31 3.19 2.67
CA GLN A 32 -12.45 2.87 1.24
C GLN A 32 -11.26 3.42 0.43
N THR A 33 -10.73 2.60 -0.47
CA THR A 33 -9.67 2.92 -1.44
C THR A 33 -10.07 2.39 -2.81
N SER A 34 -9.56 2.99 -3.89
CA SER A 34 -9.76 2.50 -5.26
C SER A 34 -8.48 2.59 -6.06
N GLY A 35 -8.11 1.49 -6.73
CA GLY A 35 -6.99 1.43 -7.66
C GLY A 35 -7.41 1.58 -9.12
N GLU A 36 -6.55 2.21 -9.90
CA GLU A 36 -6.62 2.21 -11.36
C GLU A 36 -5.22 1.98 -11.91
N PHE A 37 -5.12 1.11 -12.93
CA PHE A 37 -3.91 0.91 -13.71
C PHE A 37 -4.26 0.94 -15.20
N VAL A 38 -3.56 1.79 -15.96
CA VAL A 38 -3.73 1.92 -17.41
C VAL A 38 -2.44 1.48 -18.09
N ALA A 39 -2.43 0.31 -18.71
CA ALA A 39 -1.29 -0.16 -19.51
C ALA A 39 -1.10 0.68 -20.78
N GLY A 40 0.15 0.83 -21.23
CA GLY A 40 0.46 1.61 -22.44
C GLY A 40 1.86 2.25 -22.43
N GLY A 41 2.21 3.00 -23.48
CA GLY A 41 3.53 3.60 -23.68
C GLY A 41 3.57 5.13 -23.52
N ASP A 42 2.42 5.78 -23.49
CA ASP A 42 2.31 7.23 -23.30
C ASP A 42 2.65 7.64 -21.86
N ARG A 43 2.81 8.94 -21.64
CA ARG A 43 3.26 9.50 -20.35
C ARG A 43 2.28 9.22 -19.20
N ASP A 44 1.00 9.16 -19.49
CA ASP A 44 -0.11 8.90 -18.57
C ASP A 44 -0.49 7.41 -18.47
N GLN A 45 0.26 6.53 -19.16
CA GLN A 45 0.11 5.07 -19.16
C GLN A 45 1.29 4.39 -18.42
N GLN A 46 1.11 3.12 -18.09
CA GLN A 46 1.84 2.39 -17.04
C GLN A 46 1.77 3.07 -15.66
N VAL A 47 0.73 3.87 -15.44
CA VAL A 47 0.56 4.64 -14.21
C VAL A 47 -0.44 3.92 -13.30
N VAL A 48 -0.05 3.75 -12.05
CA VAL A 48 -0.90 3.29 -10.96
C VAL A 48 -1.45 4.53 -10.23
N ARG A 49 -2.75 4.55 -10.01
CA ARG A 49 -3.45 5.58 -9.24
C ARG A 49 -4.25 4.93 -8.13
N ILE A 50 -3.96 5.30 -6.89
CA ILE A 50 -4.68 4.77 -5.72
C ILE A 50 -5.29 5.94 -4.97
N THR A 51 -6.61 6.01 -4.98
CA THR A 51 -7.37 7.12 -4.39
C THR A 51 -7.91 6.72 -3.03
N HIS A 52 -7.68 7.56 -2.03
CA HIS A 52 -8.32 7.43 -0.73
C HIS A 52 -9.75 7.95 -0.84
N VAL A 53 -10.73 7.07 -0.66
CA VAL A 53 -12.15 7.43 -0.85
C VAL A 53 -12.78 7.92 0.46
N ALA A 54 -12.52 7.23 1.58
CA ALA A 54 -13.07 7.60 2.89
C ALA A 54 -12.26 6.98 4.03
N GLY A 55 -12.32 7.57 5.24
CA GLY A 55 -11.59 7.09 6.42
C GLY A 55 -10.64 8.12 7.03
N ASP A 56 -9.76 7.63 7.91
CA ASP A 56 -8.72 8.42 8.57
C ASP A 56 -7.60 8.78 7.61
N SER A 57 -7.07 10.00 7.72
CA SER A 57 -5.91 10.42 6.93
C SER A 57 -4.63 9.75 7.42
N VAL A 58 -3.70 9.48 6.50
CA VAL A 58 -2.44 8.79 6.80
C VAL A 58 -1.27 9.69 6.42
N ALA A 59 -0.31 9.86 7.32
CA ALA A 59 0.93 10.55 7.00
C ALA A 59 1.73 9.71 5.99
N VAL A 60 2.22 10.33 4.92
CA VAL A 60 2.93 9.64 3.83
C VAL A 60 4.21 8.95 4.34
N GLU A 61 4.84 9.49 5.39
CA GLU A 61 6.01 8.89 6.05
C GLU A 61 5.73 7.53 6.70
N ASN A 62 4.46 7.23 7.00
CA ASN A 62 4.05 5.95 7.57
C ASN A 62 3.50 4.99 6.49
N ILE A 63 3.71 5.30 5.20
CA ILE A 63 3.28 4.45 4.09
C ILE A 63 4.48 3.77 3.46
N GLU A 64 4.40 2.45 3.29
CA GLU A 64 5.21 1.72 2.31
C GLU A 64 4.30 1.19 1.18
N ILE A 65 4.84 1.13 -0.03
CA ILE A 65 4.11 0.61 -1.21
C ILE A 65 4.88 -0.56 -1.79
N ILE A 66 4.29 -1.75 -1.81
CA ILE A 66 4.89 -2.91 -2.47
C ILE A 66 4.30 -3.05 -3.86
N VAL A 67 5.17 -3.17 -4.86
CA VAL A 67 4.81 -3.31 -6.27
C VAL A 67 5.44 -4.58 -6.80
N ARG A 68 4.61 -5.54 -7.24
CA ARG A 68 5.06 -6.79 -7.84
C ARG A 68 4.55 -6.89 -9.25
N ALA A 69 5.45 -7.13 -10.20
CA ALA A 69 5.08 -7.39 -11.58
C ALA A 69 5.46 -8.82 -11.93
N SER A 70 4.52 -9.54 -12.55
CA SER A 70 4.75 -10.90 -13.04
C SER A 70 4.22 -11.11 -14.46
N GLY A 71 4.80 -12.10 -15.13
CA GLY A 71 4.45 -12.49 -16.50
C GLY A 71 5.48 -13.42 -17.13
N PRO A 72 5.35 -13.76 -18.43
CA PRO A 72 6.32 -14.60 -19.12
C PRO A 72 7.74 -14.03 -19.10
N GLY A 73 8.58 -14.54 -18.20
CA GLY A 73 9.95 -14.07 -18.01
C GLY A 73 10.08 -12.80 -17.16
N VAL A 74 9.00 -12.38 -16.49
CA VAL A 74 8.97 -11.27 -15.53
C VAL A 74 8.53 -11.82 -14.17
N ASP A 75 9.35 -11.59 -13.16
CA ASP A 75 9.07 -11.87 -11.75
C ASP A 75 9.93 -10.92 -10.93
N THR A 76 9.35 -9.79 -10.53
CA THR A 76 10.12 -8.70 -9.93
C THR A 76 9.28 -7.88 -8.95
N GLU A 77 9.96 -7.31 -7.96
CA GLU A 77 9.36 -6.55 -6.87
C GLU A 77 10.19 -5.31 -6.56
N ALA A 78 9.50 -4.23 -6.24
CA ALA A 78 10.04 -3.03 -5.64
C ALA A 78 9.17 -2.62 -4.46
N ARG A 79 9.79 -2.14 -3.39
CA ARG A 79 9.12 -1.59 -2.23
C ARG A 79 9.51 -0.13 -2.06
N LEU A 80 8.53 0.77 -2.16
CA LEU A 80 8.71 2.19 -1.95
C LEU A 80 8.72 2.47 -0.44
N VAL A 81 9.80 3.05 0.05
CA VAL A 81 10.08 3.29 1.47
C VAL A 81 10.59 4.71 1.71
N ASP A 82 10.66 5.12 2.98
CA ASP A 82 11.18 6.42 3.40
C ASP A 82 10.52 7.59 2.62
N LEU A 83 9.20 7.51 2.47
CA LEU A 83 8.39 8.49 1.73
C LEU A 83 8.06 9.71 2.61
N PRO A 84 7.71 10.88 2.04
CA PRO A 84 7.85 11.20 0.63
C PRO A 84 9.33 11.34 0.24
N SER A 85 9.64 11.09 -1.03
CA SER A 85 10.98 11.39 -1.55
C SER A 85 11.31 12.87 -1.39
N THR A 86 12.54 13.18 -0.96
CA THR A 86 13.04 14.56 -0.85
C THR A 86 13.29 15.23 -2.21
N ALA A 87 13.17 14.49 -3.31
CA ALA A 87 13.27 15.04 -4.65
C ALA A 87 11.89 15.41 -5.19
N SER A 88 11.70 16.69 -5.53
CA SER A 88 10.39 17.15 -6.01
C SER A 88 9.92 16.36 -7.25
N SER A 89 8.72 15.79 -7.13
CA SER A 89 8.01 15.04 -8.18
C SER A 89 8.75 13.81 -8.76
N LYS A 90 9.67 13.18 -8.02
CA LYS A 90 10.29 11.90 -8.42
C LYS A 90 10.72 11.09 -7.20
N LEU A 91 10.88 9.79 -7.37
CA LEU A 91 11.53 8.92 -6.39
C LEU A 91 13.04 8.90 -6.61
N LEU A 92 13.80 8.67 -5.54
CA LEU A 92 15.23 8.40 -5.55
C LEU A 92 15.48 6.93 -5.24
N ASN A 93 16.65 6.39 -5.56
CA ASN A 93 16.97 4.98 -5.30
C ASN A 93 16.94 4.66 -3.80
N GLU A 94 17.24 5.63 -2.94
CA GLU A 94 17.10 5.49 -1.48
C GLU A 94 15.66 5.29 -1.00
N ASN A 95 14.66 5.64 -1.82
CA ASN A 95 13.24 5.42 -1.53
C ASN A 95 12.74 4.09 -2.10
N ILE A 96 13.62 3.23 -2.62
CA ILE A 96 13.21 1.98 -3.27
C ILE A 96 14.10 0.83 -2.79
N ASP A 97 13.49 -0.08 -2.03
CA ASP A 97 14.06 -1.37 -1.71
C ASP A 97 13.70 -2.38 -2.81
N GLY A 98 14.62 -3.27 -3.17
CA GLY A 98 14.41 -4.29 -4.21
C GLY A 98 14.86 -3.82 -5.60
N ASN A 99 14.06 -4.06 -6.63
CA ASN A 99 14.40 -3.70 -8.01
C ASN A 99 13.96 -2.28 -8.35
N ASP A 100 14.86 -1.30 -8.19
CA ASP A 100 14.59 0.11 -8.51
C ASP A 100 14.24 0.35 -9.99
N ASP A 101 14.77 -0.48 -10.90
CA ASP A 101 14.43 -0.43 -12.32
C ASP A 101 12.95 -0.70 -12.60
N LEU A 102 12.17 -1.29 -11.68
CA LEU A 102 10.73 -1.52 -11.85
C LEU A 102 9.91 -0.22 -11.84
N ILE A 103 10.44 0.84 -11.22
CA ILE A 103 9.71 2.09 -10.99
C ILE A 103 10.30 3.18 -11.89
N ASP A 104 9.45 3.94 -12.60
CA ASP A 104 9.91 5.07 -13.40
C ASP A 104 10.26 6.24 -12.47
N GLN A 105 11.55 6.48 -12.27
CA GLN A 105 12.08 7.55 -11.41
C GLN A 105 12.29 8.90 -12.13
N ARG A 106 11.74 9.07 -13.35
CA ARG A 106 11.82 10.36 -14.06
C ARG A 106 10.98 11.43 -13.36
N SER A 107 11.30 12.69 -13.64
CA SER A 107 10.54 13.83 -13.08
C SER A 107 9.10 13.83 -13.59
N GLY A 108 8.16 13.93 -12.65
CA GLY A 108 6.73 13.89 -12.91
C GLY A 108 6.17 12.48 -13.13
N SER A 109 6.89 11.44 -12.69
CA SER A 109 6.43 10.04 -12.71
C SER A 109 5.68 9.64 -11.43
N THR A 110 5.54 10.56 -10.47
CA THR A 110 4.89 10.32 -9.18
C THR A 110 4.20 11.56 -8.61
N LYS A 111 3.21 11.34 -7.73
CA LYS A 111 2.47 12.34 -6.96
C LYS A 111 2.20 11.83 -5.55
N LEU A 112 2.16 12.73 -4.56
CA LEU A 112 1.88 12.50 -3.13
C LEU A 112 2.93 11.69 -2.36
N ILE A 113 3.75 10.89 -3.03
CA ILE A 113 4.85 10.12 -2.43
C ILE A 113 6.24 10.70 -2.76
N ALA A 114 6.26 11.90 -3.31
CA ALA A 114 7.44 12.75 -3.46
C ALA A 114 7.07 14.16 -3.01
N ASP A 115 8.06 14.96 -2.62
CA ASP A 115 7.86 16.34 -2.15
C ASP A 115 7.08 17.18 -3.18
N ASP A 116 5.77 17.22 -2.99
CA ASP A 116 4.79 17.97 -3.77
C ASP A 116 4.08 19.05 -2.91
N GLY A 117 4.53 19.22 -1.67
CA GLY A 117 3.94 20.09 -0.67
C GLY A 117 2.80 19.46 0.14
N THR A 118 2.49 18.18 -0.07
CA THR A 118 1.47 17.42 0.65
C THR A 118 2.08 16.17 1.28
N ASP A 119 2.06 16.10 2.61
CA ASP A 119 2.65 14.98 3.37
C ASP A 119 1.60 14.02 3.96
N VAL A 120 0.34 14.17 3.53
CA VAL A 120 -0.80 13.42 4.09
C VAL A 120 -1.69 12.89 2.97
N TRP A 121 -1.98 11.59 3.01
CA TRP A 121 -2.97 10.95 2.17
C TRP A 121 -4.34 10.98 2.86
N SER A 122 -5.20 11.88 2.40
CA SER A 122 -6.56 12.10 2.92
C SER A 122 -7.63 11.71 1.90
N ALA A 123 -8.88 11.57 2.33
CA ALA A 123 -10.00 11.34 1.43
C ALA A 123 -10.06 12.38 0.28
N GLY A 124 -10.07 11.90 -0.96
CA GLY A 124 -9.99 12.70 -2.19
C GLY A 124 -8.58 12.80 -2.78
N GLU A 125 -7.54 12.45 -2.03
CA GLU A 125 -6.15 12.45 -2.50
C GLU A 125 -5.78 11.13 -3.17
N THR A 126 -4.84 11.22 -4.10
CA THR A 126 -4.41 10.11 -4.95
C THR A 126 -2.89 9.96 -4.89
N ILE A 127 -2.45 8.77 -4.49
CA ILE A 127 -1.08 8.32 -4.69
C ILE A 127 -0.93 7.93 -6.16
N GLU A 128 0.10 8.45 -6.81
CA GLU A 128 0.42 8.13 -8.20
C GLU A 128 1.89 7.73 -8.33
N PHE A 129 2.15 6.63 -9.06
CA PHE A 129 3.49 6.27 -9.50
C PHE A 129 3.41 5.50 -10.81
N ARG A 130 4.52 5.48 -11.55
CA ARG A 130 4.60 4.82 -12.85
C ARG A 130 5.53 3.60 -12.81
N VAL A 131 5.08 2.50 -13.40
CA VAL A 131 5.88 1.29 -13.61
C VAL A 131 6.73 1.47 -14.86
N ASN A 132 8.00 1.13 -14.78
CA ASN A 132 8.93 1.24 -15.90
C ASN A 132 8.72 0.10 -16.91
N SER A 133 8.29 0.46 -18.12
CA SER A 133 8.06 -0.50 -19.22
C SER A 133 9.33 -1.22 -19.67
N GLY A 134 10.52 -0.69 -19.35
CA GLY A 134 11.79 -1.38 -19.62
C GLY A 134 12.00 -2.64 -18.76
N THR A 135 11.27 -2.75 -17.66
CA THR A 135 11.39 -3.84 -16.67
C THR A 135 10.14 -4.71 -16.65
N ALA A 136 8.96 -4.09 -16.72
CA ALA A 136 7.67 -4.76 -16.81
C ALA A 136 6.76 -3.97 -17.77
N ASP A 137 6.57 -4.51 -18.97
CA ASP A 137 5.71 -3.93 -20.01
C ASP A 137 4.38 -4.67 -20.06
N PHE A 138 3.29 -3.93 -19.81
CA PHE A 138 1.93 -4.47 -19.80
C PHE A 138 1.21 -4.31 -21.15
N ARG A 139 1.92 -3.87 -22.20
CA ARG A 139 1.38 -3.79 -23.56
C ARG A 139 1.46 -5.14 -24.26
N ASP A 140 0.41 -5.46 -25.00
CA ASP A 140 0.37 -6.67 -25.83
C ASP A 140 1.52 -6.72 -26.84
N GLY A 141 2.28 -7.82 -26.82
CA GLY A 141 3.35 -8.11 -27.78
C GLY A 141 4.69 -7.41 -27.51
N GLU A 142 4.81 -6.68 -26.41
CA GLU A 142 6.06 -6.02 -25.99
C GLU A 142 6.85 -6.89 -25.01
N THR A 143 8.12 -6.55 -24.78
CA THR A 143 9.01 -7.28 -23.87
C THR A 143 9.81 -6.30 -23.00
N PRO A 144 10.00 -6.55 -21.69
CA PRO A 144 9.60 -7.76 -20.95
C PRO A 144 8.09 -7.84 -20.70
N ALA A 145 7.47 -8.97 -21.07
CA ALA A 145 6.01 -9.10 -21.05
C ALA A 145 5.49 -9.38 -19.63
N ALA A 146 4.80 -8.40 -19.04
CA ALA A 146 4.10 -8.53 -17.78
C ALA A 146 2.58 -8.61 -18.03
N ASN A 147 1.86 -9.36 -17.18
CA ASN A 147 0.42 -9.53 -17.29
C ASN A 147 -0.32 -9.44 -15.94
N GLU A 148 0.40 -9.42 -14.82
CA GLU A 148 -0.15 -9.16 -13.50
C GLU A 148 0.69 -8.10 -12.78
N LEU A 149 0.02 -7.08 -12.25
CA LEU A 149 0.62 -6.06 -11.39
C LEU A 149 -0.10 -6.11 -10.05
N GLU A 150 0.59 -6.49 -8.99
CA GLU A 150 0.08 -6.44 -7.62
C GLU A 150 0.63 -5.20 -6.92
N VAL A 151 -0.26 -4.48 -6.24
CA VAL A 151 0.11 -3.28 -5.48
C VAL A 151 -0.53 -3.33 -4.10
N ASP A 152 0.33 -3.27 -3.09
CA ASP A 152 -0.05 -3.16 -1.68
C ASP A 152 0.35 -1.79 -1.14
N ILE A 153 -0.54 -1.15 -0.39
CA ILE A 153 -0.19 -0.03 0.47
C ILE A 153 -0.32 -0.49 1.91
N VAL A 154 0.78 -0.39 2.65
CA VAL A 154 0.83 -0.73 4.07
C VAL A 154 1.14 0.49 4.91
N TYR A 155 0.41 0.63 6.00
CA TYR A 155 0.74 1.50 7.10
C TYR A 155 1.80 0.83 7.97
N VAL A 156 2.85 1.58 8.32
CA VAL A 156 3.90 1.16 9.24
C VAL A 156 4.24 2.32 10.16
N ASP A 157 4.14 2.12 11.46
CA ASP A 157 4.74 2.99 12.48
C ASP A 157 5.61 2.17 13.46
N SER A 158 6.12 2.80 14.51
CA SER A 158 6.97 2.13 15.50
C SER A 158 6.27 1.05 16.33
N GLU A 159 4.94 1.00 16.33
CA GLU A 159 4.13 0.22 17.26
C GLU A 159 3.12 -0.70 16.55
N SER A 160 2.81 -0.46 15.28
CA SER A 160 1.72 -1.09 14.55
C SER A 160 1.95 -1.10 13.03
N SER A 161 1.27 -2.03 12.36
CA SER A 161 1.19 -2.08 10.90
C SER A 161 -0.20 -2.52 10.46
N ALA A 162 -0.63 -2.06 9.28
CA ALA A 162 -1.94 -2.42 8.72
C ALA A 162 -1.92 -2.33 7.18
N THR A 163 -2.63 -3.23 6.51
CA THR A 163 -2.87 -3.10 5.06
C THR A 163 -3.95 -2.05 4.82
N LEU A 164 -3.64 -1.03 4.01
CA LEU A 164 -4.55 0.05 3.62
C LEU A 164 -5.19 -0.19 2.24
N PHE A 165 -4.48 -0.91 1.37
CA PHE A 165 -4.92 -1.26 0.03
C PHE A 165 -4.15 -2.49 -0.45
N GLU A 166 -4.81 -3.36 -1.21
CA GLU A 166 -4.24 -4.52 -1.90
C GLU A 166 -5.08 -4.74 -3.16
N GLU A 167 -4.45 -4.72 -4.33
CA GLU A 167 -5.12 -5.00 -5.59
C GLU A 167 -4.16 -5.64 -6.61
N THR A 168 -4.68 -6.58 -7.39
CA THR A 168 -3.99 -7.15 -8.56
C THR A 168 -4.66 -6.67 -9.85
N PHE A 169 -3.94 -5.89 -10.64
CA PHE A 169 -4.35 -5.45 -11.98
C PHE A 169 -3.96 -6.48 -13.04
N ARG A 170 -4.89 -6.74 -13.97
CA ARG A 170 -4.73 -7.67 -15.11
C ARG A 170 -5.22 -6.98 -16.39
N PRO A 171 -4.41 -6.04 -16.93
CA PRO A 171 -4.77 -5.22 -18.09
C PRO A 171 -4.85 -6.02 -19.40
#